data_AF-A0A924XU65-F1
#
_entry.id   AF-A0A924XU65-F1
#
_cell.length_a   1.000
_cell.length_b   1.000
_cell.length_c   1.000
_cell.angle_alpha   90.00
_cell.angle_beta   90.00
_cell.angle_gamma   90.00
#
_symmetry.space_group_name_H-M   'P 1'
#
loop_
_entity.id
_entity.type
_entity.pdbx_description
1 polymer ?
#
loop_
_entity_poly.entity_id
_entity_poly.type
_entity_poly.pdbx_seq_one_letter_code
_entity_poly.pdbx_strand_id
1 'polypeptide(L)'
;ALGMSHANVYRHFASKAALRDAVVERWLQGVSGPLEAIGGADPPARLSAWLWGLIHAKRRKVLDDPGMFATYHVIAQAAHAVVDQHVAELRRQIAAIIRAGIADGSFGPRNPDLAAGAVLMATLPFHHPHFLQDKLVRPSDDEVEAAIRLLLAGLRAGATRPA
;
A
#
# COMPACT_ATOMS: atom_id res chain seq x y z
N ALA A 1 -5.22 28.72 -6.07
CA ALA A 1 -6.38 28.57 -5.18
C ALA A 1 -7.58 28.18 -6.04
N LEU A 2 -8.30 27.10 -5.70
CA LEU A 2 -9.52 26.70 -6.42
C LEU A 2 -10.59 27.78 -6.14
N GLY A 3 -11.01 28.51 -7.17
CA GLY A 3 -11.93 29.66 -7.09
C GLY A 3 -13.37 29.29 -6.70
N MET A 4 -13.57 28.63 -5.57
CA MET A 4 -14.86 28.35 -4.99
C MET A 4 -14.91 28.95 -3.58
N SER A 5 -16.02 29.61 -3.24
CA SER A 5 -16.21 30.14 -1.88
C SER A 5 -16.28 28.99 -0.87
N HIS A 6 -15.79 29.23 0.35
CA HIS A 6 -15.80 28.27 1.47
C HIS A 6 -17.19 27.65 1.69
N ALA A 7 -18.25 28.43 1.45
CA ALA A 7 -19.65 28.00 1.55
C ALA A 7 -20.07 26.97 0.49
N ASN A 8 -19.40 26.90 -0.67
CA ASN A 8 -19.78 26.00 -1.75
C ASN A 8 -19.31 24.56 -1.50
N VAL A 9 -18.16 24.39 -0.84
CA VAL A 9 -17.59 23.07 -0.49
C VAL A 9 -18.49 22.32 0.48
N TYR A 10 -19.05 23.00 1.49
CA TYR A 10 -19.91 22.37 2.51
C TYR A 10 -21.27 21.88 1.97
N ARG A 11 -21.70 22.29 0.79
CA ARG A 11 -22.98 21.83 0.20
C ARG A 11 -22.90 20.40 -0.35
N HIS A 12 -21.69 19.96 -0.69
CA HIS A 12 -21.43 18.63 -1.27
C HIS A 12 -21.14 17.55 -0.23
N PHE A 13 -20.95 17.93 1.05
CA PHE A 13 -20.62 16.99 2.11
C PHE A 13 -21.60 17.14 3.27
N ALA A 14 -22.17 16.02 3.70
CA ALA A 14 -23.16 15.98 4.79
C ALA A 14 -22.61 16.47 6.15
N SER A 15 -21.28 16.48 6.33
CA SER A 15 -20.63 16.97 7.56
C SER A 15 -19.15 17.29 7.34
N LYS A 16 -18.52 17.96 8.33
CA LYS A 16 -17.07 18.14 8.39
C LYS A 16 -16.30 16.81 8.44
N ALA A 17 -16.89 15.77 9.03
CA ALA A 17 -16.31 14.43 9.05
C ALA A 17 -16.34 13.82 7.65
N ALA A 18 -17.47 13.91 6.93
CA ALA A 18 -17.57 13.43 5.55
C ALA A 18 -16.59 14.13 4.60
N LEU A 19 -16.36 15.44 4.79
CA LEU A 19 -15.33 16.16 4.04
C LEU A 19 -13.91 15.64 4.35
N ARG A 20 -13.61 15.39 5.63
CA ARG A 20 -12.31 14.82 6.05
C ARG A 20 -12.08 13.43 5.46
N ASP A 21 -13.10 12.56 5.51
CA ASP A 21 -13.05 11.21 4.98
C ASP A 21 -12.78 11.23 3.47
N ALA A 22 -13.51 12.05 2.71
CA ALA A 22 -13.32 12.19 1.26
C ALA A 22 -11.92 12.72 0.89
N VAL A 23 -11.36 13.61 1.71
CA VAL A 23 -10.00 14.13 1.53
C VAL A 23 -8.96 13.03 1.80
N VAL A 24 -9.12 12.25 2.88
CA VAL A 24 -8.25 11.10 3.17
C VAL A 24 -8.36 10.05 2.07
N GLU A 25 -9.57 9.73 1.61
CA GLU A 25 -9.82 8.79 0.54
C GLU A 25 -9.08 9.20 -0.73
N ARG A 26 -9.27 10.43 -1.20
CA ARG A 26 -8.57 10.95 -2.39
C ARG A 26 -7.05 10.89 -2.22
N TRP A 27 -6.56 11.21 -1.02
CA TRP A 27 -5.13 11.15 -0.73
C TRP A 27 -4.59 9.71 -0.77
N LEU A 28 -5.32 8.74 -0.24
CA LEU A 28 -4.97 7.31 -0.26
C LEU A 28 -5.11 6.70 -1.66
N GLN A 29 -6.12 7.09 -2.44
CA GLN A 29 -6.31 6.67 -3.83
C GLN A 29 -5.16 7.13 -4.73
N GLY A 30 -4.60 8.31 -4.48
CA GLY A 30 -3.37 8.76 -5.14
C GLY A 30 -2.15 7.88 -4.84
N VAL A 31 -2.23 6.94 -3.87
CA VAL A 31 -1.22 5.90 -3.63
C VAL A 31 -1.59 4.60 -4.30
N SER A 32 -2.79 4.06 -4.07
CA SER A 32 -3.18 2.73 -4.57
C SER A 32 -3.47 2.69 -6.07
N GLY A 33 -4.02 3.76 -6.65
CA GLY A 33 -4.40 3.81 -8.07
C GLY A 33 -3.23 3.58 -9.03
N PRO A 34 -2.10 4.29 -8.90
CA PRO A 34 -0.94 4.07 -9.75
C PRO A 34 -0.34 2.65 -9.66
N LEU A 35 -0.52 1.96 -8.53
CA LEU A 35 0.02 0.62 -8.33
C LEU A 35 -0.75 -0.44 -9.14
N GLU A 36 -2.05 -0.24 -9.35
CA GLU A 36 -2.88 -1.15 -10.15
C GLU A 36 -2.41 -1.20 -11.61
N ALA A 37 -1.95 -0.05 -12.12
CA ALA A 37 -1.41 0.09 -13.47
C ALA A 37 -0.01 -0.52 -13.65
N ILE A 38 0.66 -0.97 -12.57
CA ILE A 38 1.92 -1.68 -12.67
C ILE A 38 1.64 -3.04 -13.32
N GLY A 39 1.87 -3.09 -14.63
CA GLY A 39 1.87 -4.30 -15.43
C GLY A 39 3.17 -5.08 -15.31
N GLY A 40 3.25 -6.19 -16.04
CA GLY A 40 4.44 -7.03 -16.10
C GLY A 40 4.07 -8.39 -16.68
N ALA A 41 4.96 -8.94 -17.52
CA ALA A 41 4.74 -10.23 -18.14
C ALA A 41 4.89 -11.41 -17.16
N ASP A 42 5.64 -11.22 -16.07
CA ASP A 42 5.95 -12.23 -15.04
C ASP A 42 5.43 -11.75 -13.66
N PRO A 43 4.58 -12.54 -12.96
CA PRO A 43 4.00 -12.16 -11.66
C PRO A 43 5.03 -11.89 -10.53
N PRO A 44 6.13 -12.65 -10.37
CA PRO A 44 7.23 -12.29 -9.47
C PRO A 44 7.80 -10.89 -9.71
N ALA A 45 8.15 -10.57 -10.96
CA ALA A 45 8.66 -9.24 -11.31
C ALA A 45 7.61 -8.15 -11.04
N ARG A 46 6.35 -8.40 -11.39
CA ARG A 46 5.23 -7.49 -11.14
C ARG A 46 5.03 -7.23 -9.64
N LEU A 47 5.09 -8.26 -8.80
CA LEU A 47 4.95 -8.11 -7.34
C LEU A 47 6.10 -7.29 -6.76
N SER A 48 7.34 -7.53 -7.20
CA SER A 48 8.49 -6.72 -6.79
C SER A 48 8.31 -5.26 -7.15
N ALA A 49 7.96 -4.97 -8.43
CA ALA A 49 7.71 -3.61 -8.90
C ALA A 49 6.56 -2.94 -8.15
N TRP A 50 5.50 -3.68 -7.83
CA TRP A 50 4.38 -3.18 -7.05
C TRP A 50 4.79 -2.79 -5.62
N LEU A 51 5.58 -3.63 -4.93
CA LEU A 51 6.07 -3.35 -3.58
C LEU A 51 7.00 -2.13 -3.55
N TRP A 52 7.94 -2.05 -4.50
CA TRP A 52 8.78 -0.86 -4.66
C TRP A 52 7.96 0.39 -4.98
N GLY A 53 6.95 0.27 -5.84
CA GLY A 53 6.00 1.35 -6.13
C GLY A 53 5.31 1.88 -4.87
N LEU A 54 4.80 0.98 -4.02
CA LEU A 54 4.16 1.34 -2.76
C LEU A 54 5.14 2.03 -1.80
N ILE A 55 6.33 1.46 -1.64
CA ILE A 55 7.40 1.99 -0.77
C ILE A 55 7.77 3.40 -1.20
N HIS A 56 8.08 3.60 -2.47
CA HIS A 56 8.44 4.92 -2.99
C HIS A 56 7.28 5.91 -2.90
N ALA A 57 6.05 5.49 -3.20
CA ALA A 57 4.88 6.37 -3.11
C ALA A 57 4.64 6.84 -1.67
N LYS A 58 4.75 5.95 -0.68
CA LYS A 58 4.60 6.31 0.74
C LYS A 58 5.79 7.13 1.25
N ARG A 59 7.03 6.77 0.89
CA ARG A 59 8.24 7.55 1.25
C ARG A 59 8.17 8.98 0.70
N ARG A 60 7.84 9.18 -0.58
CA ARG A 60 7.65 10.53 -1.16
C ARG A 60 6.61 11.33 -0.40
N LYS A 61 5.44 10.73 -0.11
CA LYS A 61 4.38 11.43 0.65
C LYS A 61 4.80 11.80 2.09
N VAL A 62 5.65 11.00 2.74
CA VAL A 62 6.14 11.29 4.09
C VAL A 62 7.26 12.34 4.07
N LEU A 63 8.14 12.30 3.07
CA LEU A 63 9.39 13.04 3.07
C LEU A 63 9.34 14.35 2.29
N ASP A 64 8.59 14.38 1.18
CA ASP A 64 8.54 15.54 0.30
C ASP A 64 7.54 16.59 0.83
N ASP A 65 6.57 16.16 1.64
CA ASP A 65 5.60 17.06 2.27
C ASP A 65 5.26 16.65 3.72
N PRO A 66 6.22 16.82 4.67
CA PRO A 66 6.02 16.41 6.06
C PRO A 66 4.87 17.13 6.75
N GLY A 67 4.60 18.39 6.35
CA GLY A 67 3.54 19.22 6.92
C GLY A 67 2.14 18.76 6.53
N MET A 68 1.91 18.50 5.24
CA MET A 68 0.64 17.89 4.82
C MET A 68 0.52 16.47 5.34
N PHE A 69 1.60 15.71 5.37
CA PHE A 69 1.59 14.37 5.94
C PHE A 69 1.15 14.35 7.41
N ALA A 70 1.71 15.21 8.26
CA ALA A 70 1.31 15.31 9.66
C ALA A 70 -0.19 15.65 9.79
N THR A 71 -0.68 16.58 8.96
CA THR A 71 -2.10 16.97 8.94
C THR A 71 -3.00 15.81 8.49
N TYR A 72 -2.65 15.13 7.40
CA TYR A 72 -3.42 13.99 6.89
C TYR A 72 -3.33 12.77 7.79
N HIS A 73 -2.20 12.54 8.46
CA HIS A 73 -2.02 11.41 9.35
C HIS A 73 -2.97 11.49 10.54
N VAL A 74 -3.11 12.66 11.17
CA VAL A 74 -4.07 12.89 12.26
C VAL A 74 -5.51 12.66 11.78
N ILE A 75 -5.86 13.11 10.57
CA ILE A 75 -7.20 12.93 10.03
C ILE A 75 -7.45 11.46 9.65
N ALA A 76 -6.47 10.78 9.07
CA ALA A 76 -6.56 9.36 8.70
C ALA A 76 -6.69 8.45 9.91
N GLN A 77 -6.04 8.77 11.04
CA GLN A 77 -6.22 8.05 12.29
C GLN A 77 -7.67 8.09 12.80
N ALA A 78 -8.42 9.14 12.48
CA ALA A 78 -9.84 9.25 12.82
C ALA A 78 -10.78 8.65 11.76
N ALA A 79 -10.29 8.33 10.57
CA ALA A 79 -11.06 7.84 9.43
C ALA A 79 -10.86 6.33 9.21
N HIS A 80 -11.10 5.52 10.25
CA HIS A 80 -10.82 4.08 10.26
C HIS A 80 -11.38 3.32 9.04
N ALA A 81 -12.65 3.56 8.69
CA ALA A 81 -13.29 2.87 7.57
C ALA A 81 -12.60 3.14 6.21
N VAL A 82 -12.13 4.38 5.99
CA VAL A 82 -11.42 4.76 4.75
C VAL A 82 -10.04 4.10 4.70
N VAL A 83 -9.35 4.04 5.83
CA VAL A 83 -8.06 3.36 5.96
C VAL A 83 -8.22 1.85 5.72
N ASP A 84 -9.24 1.22 6.31
CA ASP A 84 -9.53 -0.20 6.13
C ASP A 84 -9.83 -0.53 4.67
N GLN A 85 -10.62 0.31 3.99
CA GLN A 85 -10.90 0.16 2.57
C GLN A 85 -9.62 0.28 1.72
N HIS A 86 -8.73 1.21 2.05
CA HIS A 86 -7.44 1.33 1.36
C HIS A 86 -6.56 0.09 1.58
N VAL A 87 -6.47 -0.42 2.81
CA VAL A 87 -5.71 -1.64 3.12
C VAL A 87 -6.31 -2.86 2.39
N ALA A 88 -7.63 -2.97 2.35
CA ALA A 88 -8.32 -4.01 1.59
C ALA A 88 -8.00 -3.92 0.09
N GLU A 89 -7.93 -2.72 -0.47
CA GLU A 89 -7.54 -2.51 -1.87
C GLU A 89 -6.11 -2.96 -2.14
N LEU A 90 -5.13 -2.57 -1.30
CA LEU A 90 -3.75 -3.04 -1.43
C LEU A 90 -3.66 -4.57 -1.39
N ARG A 91 -4.41 -5.20 -0.47
CA ARG A 91 -4.48 -6.67 -0.38
C ARG A 91 -5.09 -7.30 -1.63
N ARG A 92 -6.16 -6.72 -2.19
CA ARG A 92 -6.76 -7.21 -3.44
C ARG A 92 -5.79 -7.20 -4.60
N GLN A 93 -5.04 -6.11 -4.77
CA GLN A 93 -4.05 -5.97 -5.84
C GLN A 93 -2.95 -7.03 -5.70
N ILE A 94 -2.36 -7.19 -4.51
CA ILE A 94 -1.34 -8.21 -4.27
C ILE A 94 -1.92 -9.62 -4.52
N ALA A 95 -3.12 -9.92 -4.02
CA ALA A 95 -3.75 -11.22 -4.19
C ALA A 95 -4.01 -11.54 -5.67
N ALA A 96 -4.33 -10.54 -6.50
CA ALA A 96 -4.48 -10.71 -7.94
C ALA A 96 -3.14 -11.08 -8.62
N ILE A 97 -2.04 -10.45 -8.23
CA ILE A 97 -0.70 -10.79 -8.73
C ILE A 97 -0.31 -12.21 -8.29
N ILE A 98 -0.59 -12.58 -7.03
CA ILE A 98 -0.30 -13.93 -6.53
C ILE A 98 -1.15 -14.99 -7.24
N ARG A 99 -2.44 -14.73 -7.50
CA ARG A 99 -3.30 -15.62 -8.29
C ARG A 99 -2.76 -15.85 -9.69
N ALA A 100 -2.31 -14.78 -10.37
CA ALA A 100 -1.71 -14.90 -11.68
C ALA A 100 -0.44 -15.78 -11.64
N GLY A 101 0.41 -15.60 -10.63
CA GLY A 101 1.63 -16.41 -10.50
C GLY A 101 1.37 -17.87 -10.12
N ILE A 102 0.28 -18.17 -9.42
CA ILE A 102 -0.15 -19.56 -9.22
C ILE A 102 -0.64 -20.17 -10.53
N ALA A 103 -1.38 -19.39 -11.33
CA ALA A 103 -1.96 -19.86 -12.59
C ALA A 103 -0.90 -20.16 -13.66
N ASP A 104 0.20 -19.38 -13.70
CA ASP A 104 1.30 -19.60 -14.65
C ASP A 104 2.44 -20.48 -14.10
N GLY A 105 2.34 -20.90 -12.83
CA GLY A 105 3.31 -21.77 -12.16
C GLY A 105 4.55 -21.05 -11.62
N SER A 106 4.66 -19.72 -11.74
CA SER A 106 5.76 -18.94 -11.16
C SER A 106 5.70 -18.85 -9.63
N PHE A 107 4.53 -19.09 -9.02
CA PHE A 107 4.35 -19.25 -7.57
C PHE A 107 3.73 -20.60 -7.23
N GLY A 108 4.22 -21.20 -6.14
CA GLY A 108 3.69 -22.47 -5.63
C GLY A 108 2.29 -22.32 -5.00
N PRO A 109 1.49 -23.40 -4.97
CA PRO A 109 0.09 -23.39 -4.56
C PRO A 109 -0.09 -22.94 -3.10
N ARG A 110 -1.08 -22.06 -2.88
CA ARG A 110 -1.44 -21.47 -1.57
C ARG A 110 -2.77 -20.70 -1.66
N ASN A 111 -3.30 -20.27 -0.51
CA ASN A 111 -4.39 -19.28 -0.48
C ASN A 111 -3.84 -17.88 -0.83
N PRO A 112 -4.29 -17.25 -1.94
CA PRO A 112 -3.76 -15.96 -2.40
C PRO A 112 -4.07 -14.80 -1.44
N ASP A 113 -5.23 -14.79 -0.81
CA ASP A 113 -5.65 -13.68 0.05
C ASP A 113 -4.90 -13.70 1.39
N LEU A 114 -4.65 -14.90 1.95
CA LEU A 114 -3.78 -15.06 3.11
C LEU A 114 -2.33 -14.66 2.78
N ALA A 115 -1.81 -15.08 1.63
CA ALA A 115 -0.46 -14.73 1.18
C ALA A 115 -0.31 -13.21 0.96
N ALA A 116 -1.30 -12.56 0.35
CA ALA A 116 -1.31 -11.11 0.18
C ALA A 116 -1.29 -10.37 1.51
N GLY A 117 -2.05 -10.86 2.49
CA GLY A 117 -2.02 -10.34 3.85
C GLY A 117 -0.65 -10.49 4.50
N ALA A 118 -0.02 -11.65 4.37
CA ALA A 118 1.31 -11.91 4.91
C ALA A 118 2.39 -11.02 4.26
N VAL A 119 2.35 -10.85 2.94
CA VAL A 119 3.26 -9.95 2.21
C VAL A 119 3.11 -8.52 2.74
N LEU A 120 1.88 -7.99 2.80
CA LEU A 120 1.65 -6.61 3.26
C LEU A 120 2.08 -6.39 4.72
N MET A 121 1.88 -7.38 5.59
CA MET A 121 2.34 -7.34 6.97
C MET A 121 3.87 -7.38 7.08
N ALA A 122 4.53 -8.24 6.31
CA ALA A 122 5.98 -8.39 6.32
C ALA A 122 6.70 -7.14 5.80
N THR A 123 6.09 -6.39 4.88
CA THR A 123 6.67 -5.17 4.30
C THR A 123 6.23 -3.89 5.00
N LEU A 124 5.40 -3.97 6.04
CA LEU A 124 4.84 -2.81 6.74
C LEU A 124 5.91 -1.79 7.18
N PRO A 125 7.09 -2.19 7.73
CA PRO A 125 8.15 -1.25 8.10
C PRO A 125 8.68 -0.39 6.94
N PHE A 126 8.54 -0.85 5.69
CA PHE A 126 9.12 -0.19 4.52
C PHE A 126 8.26 0.95 3.98
N HIS A 127 6.96 0.95 4.28
CA HIS A 127 6.01 1.88 3.66
C HIS A 127 5.02 2.50 4.64
N HIS A 128 4.92 2.02 5.88
CA HIS A 128 3.95 2.58 6.81
C HIS A 128 4.46 3.90 7.43
N PRO A 129 3.63 4.96 7.40
CA PRO A 129 3.82 6.25 8.07
C PRO A 129 4.67 6.24 9.35
N HIS A 130 4.25 5.44 10.33
CA HIS A 130 4.85 5.38 11.66
C HIS A 130 6.33 5.00 11.62
N PHE A 131 6.71 4.02 10.78
CA PHE A 131 8.10 3.55 10.70
C PHE A 131 8.98 4.46 9.84
N LEU A 132 8.39 5.20 8.90
CA LEU A 132 9.14 6.11 8.03
C LEU A 132 9.55 7.43 8.69
N GLN A 133 8.86 7.81 9.77
CA GLN A 133 9.17 9.01 10.57
C GLN A 133 10.44 8.83 11.41
N ASP A 134 10.75 7.60 11.80
CA ASP A 134 11.97 7.29 12.55
C ASP A 134 13.14 7.06 11.59
N LYS A 135 14.07 8.03 11.52
CA LYS A 135 15.26 7.95 10.65
C LYS A 135 16.26 6.89 11.12
N LEU A 136 16.23 6.46 12.38
CA LEU A 136 17.16 5.48 12.93
C LEU A 136 16.78 4.04 12.59
N VAL A 137 15.55 3.81 12.10
CA VAL A 137 14.99 2.48 11.83
C VAL A 137 14.58 2.32 10.35
N ARG A 138 14.90 3.29 9.49
CA ARG A 138 14.57 3.20 8.06
C ARG A 138 15.44 2.13 7.39
N PRO A 139 14.85 1.07 6.82
CA PRO A 139 15.62 0.06 6.11
C PRO A 139 16.20 0.65 4.82
N SER A 140 17.47 0.36 4.58
CA SER A 140 18.16 0.66 3.32
C SER A 140 17.49 -0.04 2.15
N ASP A 141 17.75 0.43 0.93
CA ASP A 141 17.16 -0.19 -0.26
C ASP A 141 17.68 -1.63 -0.46
N ASP A 142 18.89 -1.95 0.00
CA ASP A 142 19.45 -3.30 0.00
C ASP A 142 18.70 -4.24 0.97
N GLU A 143 18.35 -3.76 2.16
CA GLU A 143 17.55 -4.53 3.13
C GLU A 143 16.12 -4.78 2.63
N VAL A 144 15.52 -3.77 1.98
CA VAL A 144 14.22 -3.91 1.34
C VAL A 144 14.28 -4.93 0.20
N GLU A 145 15.28 -4.84 -0.68
CA GLU A 145 15.48 -5.78 -1.78
C GLU A 145 15.69 -7.21 -1.27
N ALA A 146 16.51 -7.38 -0.23
CA ALA A 146 16.72 -8.68 0.40
C ALA A 146 15.41 -9.26 0.96
N ALA A 147 14.60 -8.46 1.65
CA ALA A 147 13.30 -8.87 2.17
C ALA A 147 12.33 -9.26 1.05
N ILE A 148 12.24 -8.48 -0.02
CA ILE A 148 11.40 -8.78 -1.19
C ILE A 148 11.85 -10.09 -1.83
N ARG A 149 13.15 -10.33 -2.00
CA ARG A 149 13.68 -11.59 -2.55
C ARG A 149 13.32 -12.79 -1.69
N LEU A 150 13.40 -12.68 -0.36
CA LEU A 150 12.98 -13.73 0.57
C LEU A 150 11.49 -14.04 0.44
N LEU A 151 10.64 -13.00 0.35
CA LEU A 151 9.20 -13.18 0.15
C LEU A 151 8.89 -13.86 -1.19
N LEU A 152 9.54 -13.43 -2.28
CA LEU A 152 9.39 -14.06 -3.60
C LEU A 152 9.86 -15.51 -3.62
N ALA A 153 10.97 -15.83 -2.93
CA ALA A 153 11.43 -17.21 -2.78
C ALA A 153 10.40 -18.07 -2.02
N GLY A 154 9.84 -17.55 -0.92
CA GLY A 154 8.77 -18.23 -0.18
C GLY A 154 7.49 -18.41 -0.99
N LEU A 155 7.15 -17.46 -1.87
CA LEU A 155 6.03 -17.57 -2.82
C LEU A 155 6.30 -18.61 -3.93
N ARG A 156 7.53 -18.70 -4.43
CA ARG A 156 7.95 -19.73 -5.39
C ARG A 156 7.90 -21.14 -4.81
N ALA A 157 8.40 -21.32 -3.59
CA ALA A 157 8.55 -22.64 -2.96
C ALA A 157 7.23 -23.40 -2.71
N GLY A 158 6.09 -22.71 -2.67
CA GLY A 158 4.84 -23.28 -2.14
C GLY A 158 4.80 -23.22 -0.62
N ALA A 159 3.60 -23.25 -0.02
CA ALA A 159 3.50 -23.57 1.39
C ALA A 159 3.66 -25.09 1.55
N THR A 160 4.89 -25.57 1.65
CA THR A 160 5.11 -26.89 2.27
C THR A 160 4.81 -26.72 3.74
N ARG A 161 3.64 -27.21 4.16
CA ARG A 161 3.39 -27.40 5.59
C ARG A 161 4.53 -28.29 6.09
N PRO A 162 5.35 -27.85 7.07
CA PRO A 162 6.29 -28.78 7.68
C PRO A 162 5.47 -29.94 8.23
N ALA A 163 5.91 -31.17 7.93
CA ALA A 163 5.33 -32.38 8.51
C ALA A 163 5.38 -32.34 10.04
#